data_AF-C0ED50-F1
#
_entry.id   AF-C0ED50-F1
#
_cell.length_a   1.000
_cell.length_b   1.000
_cell.length_c   1.000
_cell.angle_alpha   90.00
_cell.angle_beta   90.00
_cell.angle_gamma   90.00
#
_symmetry.space_group_name_H-M   'P 1'
#
loop_
_entity.id
_entity.type
_entity.pdbx_description
1 polymer ?
#
loop_
_entity_poly.entity_id
_entity_poly.type
_entity_poly.pdbx_seq_one_letter_code
_entity_poly.pdbx_strand_id
1 'polypeptide(L)'
;MDCTNETTQQSRYIKARTAKKHSIPLCLILCFLSVWCISPPLFINGAVRYISLFAMLAGLVYTAFCMKKVDFYSAVLLFYVAYSCFAGVNLQGSDYILQNVQLFILLGIAYMAYQNQNKEAYIKSKAFLWVVLCIYPVWMFLTIQTYAVVPNISRALAGNDRADTIYWSLRGVGGYGMVYSIVIMIPILIYILKNIRFRNKFQTALVWVNLILSVALILMAGYSLALLISVIGIFFILLYKQRGLDSFLKILLAVIALLIVYILFRNNFLNWIVDITKGSMYERKVVDIINSMMENQSTGTLEARVVRYQLSWETFIEHPIFGCFIQGSNDVGGHSYFLDMFARFGLFGGLSFLYLVIAPLVKMFRSNRNPSMYLTAIVQVLVLGFTNNFSAAMAPILYLLPLAVEQYCGLFGNETGGCQNEKPV
;
A
#
# COMPACT_ATOMS: atom_id res chain seq x y z
N MET A 1 -40.91 -28.51 25.52
CA MET A 1 -41.32 -27.85 24.26
C MET A 1 -40.57 -26.52 24.17
N ASP A 2 -39.44 -26.53 23.47
CA ASP A 2 -38.51 -25.39 23.31
C ASP A 2 -38.88 -24.51 22.09
N CYS A 3 -40.06 -23.90 22.11
CA CYS A 3 -40.53 -23.08 20.98
C CYS A 3 -39.86 -21.68 20.89
N THR A 4 -38.98 -21.30 21.81
CA THR A 4 -38.28 -20.00 21.82
C THR A 4 -36.91 -20.02 21.12
N ASN A 5 -36.33 -21.21 20.89
CA ASN A 5 -35.04 -21.33 20.23
C ASN A 5 -35.13 -21.26 18.69
N GLU A 6 -36.21 -21.77 18.09
CA GLU A 6 -36.36 -21.82 16.63
C GLU A 6 -36.58 -20.43 16.00
N THR A 7 -37.40 -19.57 16.60
CA THR A 7 -37.64 -18.20 16.12
C THR A 7 -36.37 -17.34 16.19
N THR A 8 -35.53 -17.55 17.21
CA THR A 8 -34.25 -16.87 17.38
C THR A 8 -33.20 -17.35 16.36
N GLN A 9 -33.15 -18.65 16.07
CA GLN A 9 -32.29 -19.22 15.04
C GLN A 9 -32.72 -18.80 13.63
N GLN A 10 -34.02 -18.82 13.34
CA GLN A 10 -34.57 -18.47 12.03
C GLN A 10 -34.42 -16.95 11.75
N SER A 11 -34.59 -16.11 12.78
CA SER A 11 -34.29 -14.66 12.72
C SER A 11 -32.80 -14.38 12.47
N ARG A 12 -31.89 -15.12 13.12
CA ARG A 12 -30.44 -15.05 12.85
C ARG A 12 -30.10 -15.52 11.44
N TYR A 13 -30.73 -16.59 10.98
CA TYR A 13 -30.53 -17.16 9.64
C TYR A 13 -31.01 -16.20 8.54
N ILE A 14 -32.19 -15.58 8.71
CA ILE A 14 -32.73 -14.59 7.78
C ILE A 14 -31.84 -13.34 7.77
N LYS A 15 -31.44 -12.80 8.94
CA LYS A 15 -30.50 -11.67 9.03
C LYS A 15 -29.17 -11.95 8.34
N ALA A 16 -28.60 -13.13 8.53
CA ALA A 16 -27.37 -13.56 7.88
C ALA A 16 -27.53 -13.68 6.34
N ARG A 17 -28.68 -14.16 5.87
CA ARG A 17 -29.00 -14.31 4.43
C ARG A 17 -29.20 -12.94 3.75
N THR A 18 -29.89 -12.01 4.39
CA THR A 18 -30.02 -10.62 3.90
C THR A 18 -28.68 -9.89 3.90
N ALA A 19 -27.87 -10.02 4.96
CA ALA A 19 -26.54 -9.42 5.02
C ALA A 19 -25.64 -9.93 3.88
N LYS A 20 -25.71 -11.22 3.57
CA LYS A 20 -24.95 -11.87 2.48
C LYS A 20 -25.36 -11.42 1.08
N LYS A 21 -26.66 -11.12 0.84
CA LYS A 21 -27.15 -10.64 -0.46
C LYS A 21 -26.70 -9.21 -0.77
N HIS A 22 -26.57 -8.38 0.27
CA HIS A 22 -26.11 -7.00 0.13
C HIS A 22 -24.58 -6.89 -0.10
N SER A 23 -23.73 -7.82 0.36
CA SER A 23 -22.28 -7.62 0.24
C SER A 23 -21.63 -7.97 -1.11
N ILE A 24 -22.32 -8.69 -1.99
CA ILE A 24 -21.75 -9.17 -3.27
C ILE A 24 -21.39 -8.02 -4.22
N PRO A 25 -22.24 -7.00 -4.46
CA PRO A 25 -21.91 -5.90 -5.37
C PRO A 25 -20.67 -5.13 -4.92
N LEU A 26 -20.57 -4.82 -3.63
CA LEU A 26 -19.41 -4.10 -3.08
C LEU A 26 -18.12 -4.92 -3.18
N CYS A 27 -18.21 -6.23 -2.96
CA CYS A 27 -17.08 -7.14 -3.17
C CYS A 27 -16.59 -7.11 -4.62
N LEU A 28 -17.49 -7.16 -5.59
CA LEU A 28 -17.13 -7.12 -7.02
C LEU A 28 -16.49 -5.78 -7.40
N ILE A 29 -17.04 -4.67 -6.90
CA ILE A 29 -16.48 -3.33 -7.09
C ILE A 29 -15.05 -3.28 -6.55
N LEU A 30 -14.83 -3.75 -5.32
CA LEU A 30 -13.50 -3.75 -4.72
C LEU A 30 -12.53 -4.66 -5.45
N CYS A 31 -12.94 -5.87 -5.87
CA CYS A 31 -12.11 -6.74 -6.69
C CYS A 31 -11.71 -6.02 -7.99
N PHE A 32 -12.66 -5.43 -8.71
CA PHE A 32 -12.38 -4.68 -9.94
C PHE A 32 -11.41 -3.52 -9.71
N LEU A 33 -11.67 -2.67 -8.71
CA LEU A 33 -10.79 -1.54 -8.37
C LEU A 33 -9.38 -2.01 -8.01
N SER A 34 -9.28 -3.17 -7.37
CA SER A 34 -8.00 -3.74 -6.97
C SER A 34 -7.22 -4.26 -8.17
N VAL A 35 -7.88 -4.96 -9.10
CA VAL A 35 -7.29 -5.35 -10.39
C VAL A 35 -6.81 -4.13 -11.14
N TRP A 36 -7.60 -3.05 -11.20
CA TRP A 36 -7.21 -1.81 -11.84
C TRP A 36 -5.97 -1.18 -11.16
N CYS A 37 -5.94 -1.11 -9.83
CA CYS A 37 -4.84 -0.52 -9.07
C CYS A 37 -3.51 -1.28 -9.24
N ILE A 38 -3.55 -2.61 -9.33
CA ILE A 38 -2.33 -3.44 -9.38
C ILE A 38 -1.88 -3.79 -10.82
N SER A 39 -2.67 -3.46 -11.84
CA SER A 39 -2.39 -3.81 -13.24
C SER A 39 -1.90 -2.58 -14.02
N PRO A 40 -0.60 -2.53 -14.39
CA PRO A 40 -0.04 -1.42 -15.16
C PRO A 40 -0.81 -1.01 -16.43
N PRO A 41 -1.31 -1.94 -17.29
CA PRO A 41 -1.98 -1.54 -18.53
C PRO A 41 -3.35 -0.92 -18.26
N LEU A 42 -4.05 -1.36 -17.22
CA LEU A 42 -5.36 -0.81 -16.86
C LEU A 42 -5.23 0.56 -16.21
N PHE A 43 -4.17 0.75 -15.43
CA PHE A 43 -3.88 1.99 -14.71
C PHE A 43 -3.59 3.17 -15.66
N ILE A 44 -2.88 2.91 -16.76
CA ILE A 44 -2.54 3.94 -17.76
C ILE A 44 -3.65 4.18 -18.78
N ASN A 45 -4.56 3.22 -18.98
CA ASN A 45 -5.64 3.32 -19.95
C ASN A 45 -6.72 4.33 -19.51
N GLY A 46 -6.94 5.37 -20.33
CA GLY A 46 -7.89 6.44 -20.04
C GLY A 46 -9.35 5.96 -19.93
N ALA A 47 -9.81 5.09 -20.83
CA ALA A 47 -11.18 4.57 -20.79
C ALA A 47 -11.43 3.75 -19.52
N VAL A 48 -10.49 2.87 -19.17
CA VAL A 48 -10.60 2.07 -17.94
C VAL A 48 -10.51 2.95 -16.70
N ARG A 49 -9.73 4.04 -16.73
CA ARG A 49 -9.69 5.02 -15.64
C ARG A 49 -11.06 5.64 -15.34
N TYR A 50 -11.84 5.99 -16.37
CA TYR A 50 -13.21 6.49 -16.18
C TYR A 50 -14.14 5.42 -15.60
N ILE A 51 -14.02 4.18 -16.07
CA ILE A 51 -14.78 3.04 -15.51
C ILE A 51 -14.42 2.84 -14.03
N SER A 52 -13.14 2.94 -13.66
CA SER A 52 -12.66 2.85 -12.28
C SER A 52 -13.17 3.98 -11.41
N LEU A 53 -13.23 5.21 -11.94
CA LEU A 53 -13.85 6.32 -11.23
C LEU A 53 -15.35 6.07 -10.99
N PHE A 54 -16.07 5.60 -12.01
CA PHE A 54 -17.48 5.24 -11.87
C PHE A 54 -17.69 4.09 -10.84
N ALA A 55 -16.86 3.05 -10.89
CA ALA A 55 -16.90 1.95 -9.94
C ALA A 55 -16.63 2.42 -8.50
N MET A 56 -15.66 3.33 -8.31
CA MET A 56 -15.40 3.96 -7.02
C MET A 56 -16.63 4.74 -6.55
N LEU A 57 -17.22 5.60 -7.38
CA LEU A 57 -18.41 6.38 -7.02
C LEU A 57 -19.59 5.46 -6.68
N ALA A 58 -19.84 4.41 -7.47
CA ALA A 58 -20.86 3.41 -7.19
C ALA A 58 -20.62 2.71 -5.84
N GLY A 59 -19.36 2.39 -5.51
CA GLY A 59 -18.97 1.82 -4.22
C GLY A 59 -19.18 2.77 -3.04
N LEU A 60 -18.89 4.06 -3.22
CA LEU A 60 -19.16 5.11 -2.23
C LEU A 60 -20.67 5.27 -1.98
N VAL A 61 -21.46 5.40 -3.05
CA VAL A 61 -22.92 5.50 -2.99
C VAL A 61 -23.52 4.27 -2.33
N TYR A 62 -23.10 3.07 -2.73
CA TYR A 62 -23.51 1.81 -2.12
C TYR A 62 -23.21 1.78 -0.61
N THR A 63 -21.99 2.19 -0.23
CA THR A 63 -21.57 2.24 1.17
C THR A 63 -22.39 3.25 1.97
N ALA A 64 -22.67 4.43 1.40
CA ALA A 64 -23.50 5.47 2.00
C ALA A 64 -24.95 5.01 2.19
N PHE A 65 -25.57 4.34 1.20
CA PHE A 65 -26.90 3.76 1.35
C PHE A 65 -26.97 2.69 2.46
N CYS A 66 -25.86 1.98 2.70
CA CYS A 66 -25.79 0.99 3.77
C CYS A 66 -25.47 1.60 5.15
N MET A 67 -25.26 2.91 5.24
CA MET A 67 -25.00 3.61 6.49
C MET A 67 -26.30 4.15 7.08
N LYS A 68 -26.43 4.06 8.40
CA LYS A 68 -27.58 4.64 9.13
C LYS A 68 -27.40 6.12 9.44
N LYS A 69 -26.15 6.58 9.56
CA LYS A 69 -25.76 7.95 9.89
C LYS A 69 -24.43 8.29 9.22
N VAL A 70 -24.23 9.56 8.89
CA VAL A 70 -22.94 10.11 8.46
C VAL A 70 -22.03 10.15 9.69
N ASP A 71 -20.86 9.52 9.62
CA ASP A 71 -19.87 9.57 10.69
C ASP A 71 -18.80 10.64 10.42
N PHE A 72 -17.93 10.85 11.41
CA PHE A 72 -16.85 11.83 11.31
C PHE A 72 -15.89 11.53 10.15
N TYR A 73 -15.63 10.25 9.84
CA TYR A 73 -14.74 9.89 8.74
C TYR A 73 -15.35 10.26 7.37
N SER A 74 -16.65 10.01 7.17
CA SER A 74 -17.39 10.48 6.01
C SER A 74 -17.35 12.00 5.87
N ALA A 75 -17.54 12.73 6.97
CA ALA A 75 -17.49 14.20 6.95
C ALA A 75 -16.11 14.72 6.57
N VAL A 76 -15.03 14.16 7.14
CA VAL A 76 -13.64 14.54 6.81
C VAL A 76 -13.31 14.19 5.35
N LEU A 77 -13.80 13.07 4.83
CA LEU A 77 -13.60 12.70 3.42
C LEU A 77 -14.26 13.71 2.48
N LEU A 78 -15.53 14.04 2.74
CA LEU A 78 -16.26 15.03 1.94
C LEU A 78 -15.59 16.40 2.01
N PHE A 79 -15.19 16.83 3.21
CA PHE A 79 -14.43 18.06 3.41
C PHE A 79 -13.13 18.06 2.60
N TYR A 80 -12.31 17.02 2.73
CA TYR A 80 -11.04 16.93 2.03
C TYR A 80 -11.21 16.95 0.51
N VAL A 81 -12.16 16.19 -0.03
CA VAL A 81 -12.44 16.17 -1.48
C VAL A 81 -12.92 17.55 -1.96
N ALA A 82 -13.88 18.15 -1.27
CA ALA A 82 -14.39 19.48 -1.64
C ALA A 82 -13.28 20.55 -1.57
N TYR A 83 -12.51 20.56 -0.48
CA TYR A 83 -11.45 21.52 -0.24
C TYR A 83 -10.28 21.37 -1.21
N SER A 84 -9.79 20.15 -1.42
CA SER A 84 -8.69 19.88 -2.36
C SER A 84 -9.10 20.14 -3.81
N CYS A 85 -10.35 19.80 -4.22
CA CYS A 85 -10.87 20.18 -5.52
C CYS A 85 -11.01 21.69 -5.66
N PHE A 86 -11.55 22.40 -4.66
CA PHE A 86 -11.66 23.86 -4.71
C PHE A 86 -10.29 24.51 -4.89
N ALA A 87 -9.33 24.20 -4.02
CA ALA A 87 -7.98 24.75 -4.10
C ALA A 87 -7.25 24.36 -5.39
N GLY A 88 -7.32 23.07 -5.76
CA GLY A 88 -6.64 22.54 -6.94
C GLY A 88 -7.21 23.02 -8.26
N VAL A 89 -8.53 23.14 -8.38
CA VAL A 89 -9.18 23.65 -9.60
C VAL A 89 -8.93 25.14 -9.77
N ASN A 90 -8.88 25.92 -8.68
CA ASN A 90 -8.51 27.34 -8.77
C ASN A 90 -7.09 27.54 -9.31
N LEU A 91 -6.15 26.63 -9.01
CA LEU A 91 -4.76 26.73 -9.48
C LEU A 91 -4.54 26.10 -10.86
N GLN A 92 -5.06 24.90 -11.10
CA GLN A 92 -4.72 24.05 -12.25
C GLN A 92 -5.92 23.75 -13.17
N GLY A 93 -7.09 24.34 -12.91
CA GLY A 93 -8.32 24.06 -13.65
C GLY A 93 -8.83 22.63 -13.46
N SER A 94 -9.64 22.16 -14.42
CA SER A 94 -10.23 20.82 -14.39
C SER A 94 -9.20 19.68 -14.44
N ASP A 95 -7.99 19.97 -14.92
CA ASP A 95 -6.91 18.99 -15.02
C ASP A 95 -6.48 18.48 -13.64
N TYR A 96 -6.63 19.28 -12.59
CA TYR A 96 -6.37 18.85 -11.21
C TYR A 96 -7.11 17.54 -10.88
N ILE A 97 -8.40 17.46 -11.24
CA ILE A 97 -9.24 16.30 -10.93
C ILE A 97 -8.67 15.06 -11.65
N LEU A 98 -8.33 15.21 -12.94
CA LEU A 98 -7.81 14.12 -13.77
C LEU A 98 -6.43 13.63 -13.28
N GLN A 99 -5.57 14.54 -12.83
CA GLN A 99 -4.26 14.23 -12.28
C GLN A 99 -4.35 13.52 -10.92
N ASN A 100 -5.40 13.80 -10.13
CA ASN A 100 -5.58 13.27 -8.78
C ASN A 100 -6.61 12.12 -8.66
N VAL A 101 -7.13 11.59 -9.77
CA VAL A 101 -8.06 10.43 -9.77
C VAL A 101 -7.52 9.26 -8.94
N GLN A 102 -6.22 8.97 -9.05
CA GLN A 102 -5.59 7.87 -8.31
C GLN A 102 -5.67 8.08 -6.79
N LEU A 103 -5.46 9.31 -6.34
CA LEU A 103 -5.59 9.66 -4.92
C LEU A 103 -7.02 9.47 -4.45
N PHE A 104 -8.01 9.94 -5.23
CA PHE A 104 -9.41 9.78 -4.88
C PHE A 104 -9.83 8.30 -4.83
N ILE A 105 -9.33 7.47 -5.76
CA ILE A 105 -9.57 6.02 -5.72
C ILE A 105 -8.95 5.39 -4.47
N LEU A 106 -7.73 5.78 -4.09
CA LEU A 106 -7.08 5.31 -2.86
C LEU A 106 -7.96 5.64 -1.64
N LEU A 107 -8.40 6.89 -1.52
CA LEU A 107 -9.25 7.35 -0.41
C LEU A 107 -10.62 6.69 -0.43
N GLY A 108 -11.18 6.42 -1.62
CA GLY A 108 -12.43 5.69 -1.79
C GLY A 108 -12.34 4.24 -1.31
N ILE A 109 -11.25 3.54 -1.63
CA ILE A 109 -10.97 2.19 -1.10
C ILE A 109 -10.79 2.23 0.41
N ALA A 110 -10.02 3.21 0.93
CA ALA A 110 -9.82 3.41 2.37
C ALA A 110 -11.16 3.62 3.10
N TYR A 111 -12.04 4.44 2.53
CA TYR A 111 -13.39 4.68 3.05
C TYR A 111 -14.26 3.42 3.07
N MET A 112 -14.30 2.69 1.95
CA MET A 112 -15.07 1.44 1.87
C MET A 112 -14.56 0.42 2.89
N ALA A 113 -13.25 0.33 3.10
CA ALA A 113 -12.65 -0.50 4.14
C ALA A 113 -13.04 -0.04 5.55
N TYR A 114 -12.91 1.26 5.84
CA TYR A 114 -13.26 1.87 7.12
C TYR A 114 -14.73 1.62 7.52
N GLN A 115 -15.66 1.78 6.58
CA GLN A 115 -17.09 1.69 6.86
C GLN A 115 -17.59 0.25 7.02
N ASN A 116 -16.93 -0.68 6.35
CA ASN A 116 -17.45 -2.04 6.24
C ASN A 116 -16.62 -3.09 7.01
N GLN A 117 -15.54 -2.70 7.70
CA GLN A 117 -14.72 -3.62 8.50
C GLN A 117 -15.45 -4.39 9.61
N ASN A 118 -16.63 -3.93 10.06
CA ASN A 118 -17.43 -4.60 11.10
C ASN A 118 -18.61 -5.39 10.51
N LYS A 119 -18.88 -5.26 9.20
CA LYS A 119 -19.99 -5.95 8.54
C LYS A 119 -19.52 -7.33 8.10
N GLU A 120 -20.02 -8.38 8.75
CA GLU A 120 -19.67 -9.78 8.44
C GLU A 120 -19.68 -10.13 6.95
N ALA A 121 -20.54 -9.49 6.17
CA ALA A 121 -20.73 -9.79 4.77
C ALA A 121 -19.65 -9.15 3.86
N TYR A 122 -19.10 -8.00 4.26
CA TYR A 122 -17.89 -7.39 3.67
C TYR A 122 -16.64 -8.20 4.04
N ILE A 123 -16.63 -8.72 5.27
CA ILE A 123 -15.62 -9.58 5.87
C ILE A 123 -15.69 -11.03 5.32
N LYS A 124 -16.32 -11.29 4.17
CA LYS A 124 -16.42 -12.66 3.59
C LYS A 124 -15.81 -12.79 2.19
N SER A 125 -15.19 -11.74 1.67
CA SER A 125 -14.52 -11.77 0.37
C SER A 125 -13.10 -12.34 0.46
N LYS A 126 -13.00 -13.66 0.68
CA LYS A 126 -11.76 -14.41 0.37
C LYS A 126 -11.33 -14.20 -1.09
N ALA A 127 -12.29 -13.88 -1.95
CA ALA A 127 -12.07 -13.56 -3.35
C ALA A 127 -11.01 -12.48 -3.54
N PHE A 128 -11.00 -11.42 -2.72
CA PHE A 128 -10.01 -10.36 -2.84
C PHE A 128 -8.57 -10.87 -2.65
N LEU A 129 -8.32 -11.70 -1.62
CA LEU A 129 -7.00 -12.29 -1.38
C LEU A 129 -6.51 -13.04 -2.63
N TRP A 130 -7.37 -13.87 -3.23
CA TRP A 130 -7.00 -14.64 -4.42
C TRP A 130 -6.85 -13.79 -5.67
N VAL A 131 -7.67 -12.75 -5.84
CA VAL A 131 -7.53 -11.80 -6.95
C VAL A 131 -6.13 -11.18 -6.93
N VAL A 132 -5.67 -10.71 -5.77
CA VAL A 132 -4.31 -10.16 -5.62
C VAL A 132 -3.26 -11.24 -5.85
N LEU A 133 -3.35 -12.38 -5.15
CA LEU A 133 -2.33 -13.44 -5.24
C LEU A 133 -2.22 -14.09 -6.62
N CYS A 134 -3.27 -14.10 -7.43
CA CYS A 134 -3.24 -14.67 -8.78
C CYS A 134 -2.77 -13.66 -9.84
N ILE A 135 -3.21 -12.39 -9.74
CA ILE A 135 -2.93 -11.40 -10.78
C ILE A 135 -1.56 -10.77 -10.60
N TYR A 136 -1.18 -10.46 -9.36
CA TYR A 136 0.00 -9.65 -9.13
C TYR A 136 1.32 -10.32 -9.58
N PRO A 137 1.51 -11.65 -9.41
CA PRO A 137 2.66 -12.37 -9.94
C PRO A 137 2.87 -12.21 -11.45
N VAL A 138 1.79 -12.10 -12.22
CA VAL A 138 1.87 -11.93 -13.68
C VAL A 138 2.61 -10.63 -14.00
N TRP A 139 2.21 -9.53 -13.38
CA TRP A 139 2.85 -8.23 -13.57
C TRP A 139 4.27 -8.20 -12.98
N MET A 140 4.49 -8.84 -11.83
CA MET A 140 5.84 -8.93 -11.24
C MET A 140 6.79 -9.67 -12.18
N PHE A 141 6.34 -10.79 -12.75
CA PHE A 141 7.12 -11.58 -13.68
C PHE A 141 7.45 -10.78 -14.95
N LEU A 142 6.48 -10.11 -15.58
CA LEU A 142 6.71 -9.29 -16.78
C LEU A 142 7.67 -8.13 -16.51
N THR A 143 7.57 -7.51 -15.33
CA THR A 143 8.48 -6.43 -14.92
C THR A 143 9.91 -6.96 -14.72
N ILE A 144 10.07 -8.11 -14.05
CA ILE A 144 11.37 -8.79 -13.86
C ILE A 144 12.00 -9.20 -15.19
N GLN A 145 11.22 -9.76 -16.11
CA GLN A 145 11.69 -10.09 -17.46
C GLN A 145 12.19 -8.84 -18.20
N THR A 146 11.47 -7.72 -18.06
CA THR A 146 11.87 -6.46 -18.69
C THR A 146 13.17 -5.92 -18.10
N TYR A 147 13.42 -6.09 -16.80
CA TYR A 147 14.69 -5.70 -16.18
C TYR A 147 15.92 -6.38 -16.80
N ALA A 148 15.78 -7.57 -17.38
CA ALA A 148 16.88 -8.25 -18.07
C ALA A 148 17.32 -7.56 -19.37
N VAL A 149 16.44 -6.73 -19.96
CA VAL A 149 16.69 -6.00 -21.21
C VAL A 149 16.84 -4.51 -20.97
N VAL A 150 16.05 -3.96 -20.05
CA VAL A 150 16.01 -2.54 -19.69
C VAL A 150 16.20 -2.38 -18.18
N PRO A 151 17.45 -2.26 -17.71
CA PRO A 151 17.74 -2.01 -16.30
C PRO A 151 17.04 -0.74 -15.79
N ASN A 152 16.67 -0.72 -14.51
CA ASN A 152 16.02 0.43 -13.87
C ASN A 152 14.67 0.86 -14.51
N ILE A 153 14.00 0.04 -15.33
CA ILE A 153 12.77 0.43 -16.02
C ILE A 153 11.70 1.03 -15.09
N SER A 154 11.44 0.44 -13.91
CA SER A 154 10.44 0.99 -12.98
C SER A 154 10.76 2.40 -12.46
N ARG A 155 12.03 2.85 -12.55
CA ARG A 155 12.45 4.24 -12.25
C ARG A 155 12.26 5.15 -13.44
N ALA A 156 12.60 4.69 -14.64
CA ALA A 156 12.34 5.43 -15.87
C ALA A 156 10.83 5.73 -16.02
N LEU A 157 9.97 4.76 -15.69
CA LEU A 157 8.51 4.94 -15.68
C LEU A 157 7.99 5.89 -14.59
N ALA A 158 8.84 6.32 -13.65
CA ALA A 158 8.50 7.34 -12.66
C ALA A 158 8.95 8.75 -13.11
N GLY A 159 9.68 8.85 -14.22
CA GLY A 159 10.15 10.10 -14.81
C GLY A 159 9.08 10.78 -15.69
N ASN A 160 9.49 11.87 -16.35
CA ASN A 160 8.58 12.72 -17.12
C ASN A 160 8.32 12.24 -18.56
N ASP A 161 8.96 11.16 -19.02
CA ASP A 161 8.70 10.64 -20.37
C ASP A 161 7.37 9.87 -20.42
N ARG A 162 6.34 10.57 -20.90
CA ARG A 162 4.99 10.04 -21.03
C ARG A 162 4.89 8.95 -22.10
N ALA A 163 5.67 9.01 -23.18
CA ALA A 163 5.58 8.05 -24.27
C ALA A 163 6.11 6.68 -23.83
N ASP A 164 7.30 6.68 -23.21
CA ASP A 164 7.89 5.47 -22.63
C ASP A 164 7.03 4.90 -21.50
N THR A 165 6.49 5.77 -20.64
CA THR A 165 5.60 5.37 -19.56
C THR A 165 4.38 4.60 -20.09
N ILE A 166 3.75 5.11 -21.15
CA ILE A 166 2.60 4.45 -21.80
C ILE A 166 3.05 3.14 -22.45
N TYR A 167 4.13 3.16 -23.23
CA TYR A 167 4.62 2.02 -24.00
C TYR A 167 4.89 0.79 -23.13
N TRP A 168 5.58 0.97 -22.00
CA TRP A 168 5.95 -0.13 -21.11
C TRP A 168 4.81 -0.53 -20.18
N SER A 169 4.03 0.43 -19.66
CA SER A 169 2.88 0.12 -18.80
C SER A 169 1.84 -0.72 -19.55
N LEU A 170 1.59 -0.44 -20.83
CA LEU A 170 0.70 -1.24 -21.67
C LEU A 170 1.19 -2.68 -21.88
N ARG A 171 2.50 -2.94 -21.76
CA ARG A 171 3.10 -4.29 -21.81
C ARG A 171 3.12 -4.99 -20.45
N GLY A 172 2.52 -4.40 -19.42
CA GLY A 172 2.47 -5.00 -18.10
C GLY A 172 3.68 -4.69 -17.21
N VAL A 173 4.54 -3.74 -17.60
CA VAL A 173 5.69 -3.35 -16.78
C VAL A 173 5.24 -2.38 -15.70
N GLY A 174 5.50 -2.76 -14.45
CA GLY A 174 5.18 -1.96 -13.28
C GLY A 174 6.17 -0.82 -13.08
N GLY A 175 5.65 0.37 -12.72
CA GLY A 175 6.47 1.50 -12.30
C GLY A 175 6.57 1.64 -10.78
N TYR A 176 6.86 2.87 -10.35
CA TYR A 176 6.93 3.28 -8.94
C TYR A 176 5.82 2.72 -8.05
N GLY A 177 4.55 2.87 -8.47
CA GLY A 177 3.40 2.49 -7.67
C GLY A 177 3.41 1.01 -7.28
N MET A 178 3.80 0.14 -8.23
CA MET A 178 3.87 -1.31 -8.02
C MET A 178 5.00 -1.70 -7.07
N VAL A 179 6.17 -1.08 -7.18
CA VAL A 179 7.30 -1.36 -6.28
C VAL A 179 6.91 -1.09 -4.83
N TYR A 180 6.31 0.08 -4.57
CA TYR A 180 5.98 0.49 -3.20
C TYR A 180 4.73 -0.17 -2.63
N SER A 181 3.81 -0.69 -3.44
CA SER A 181 2.77 -1.59 -2.94
C SER A 181 3.30 -2.98 -2.61
N ILE A 182 4.32 -3.48 -3.32
CA ILE A 182 5.02 -4.72 -2.98
C ILE A 182 5.76 -4.60 -1.64
N VAL A 183 6.37 -3.44 -1.36
CA VAL A 183 7.00 -3.15 -0.05
C VAL A 183 6.04 -3.38 1.13
N ILE A 184 4.77 -2.98 0.97
CA ILE A 184 3.72 -3.20 1.96
C ILE A 184 3.28 -4.67 1.96
N MET A 185 3.25 -5.30 0.79
CA MET A 185 2.79 -6.68 0.64
C MET A 185 3.72 -7.72 1.29
N ILE A 186 5.05 -7.54 1.21
CA ILE A 186 6.04 -8.50 1.73
C ILE A 186 5.79 -8.93 3.18
N PRO A 187 5.70 -8.01 4.17
CA PRO A 187 5.44 -8.44 5.54
C PRO A 187 4.09 -9.13 5.72
N ILE A 188 3.07 -8.76 4.93
CA ILE A 188 1.77 -9.45 4.95
C ILE A 188 1.91 -10.87 4.41
N LEU A 189 2.68 -11.10 3.34
CA LEU A 189 2.95 -12.47 2.83
C LEU A 189 3.70 -13.33 3.86
N ILE A 190 4.69 -12.77 4.54
CA ILE A 190 5.41 -13.45 5.63
C ILE A 190 4.44 -13.78 6.78
N TYR A 191 3.57 -12.84 7.15
CA TYR A 191 2.52 -13.09 8.13
C TYR A 191 1.62 -14.25 7.73
N ILE A 192 1.17 -14.28 6.47
CA ILE A 192 0.34 -15.35 5.93
C ILE A 192 1.06 -16.70 6.04
N LEU A 193 2.32 -16.79 5.59
CA LEU A 193 3.11 -18.03 5.65
C LEU A 193 3.33 -18.52 7.08
N LYS A 194 3.50 -17.60 8.04
CA LYS A 194 3.73 -17.91 9.45
C LYS A 194 2.47 -18.38 10.17
N ASN A 195 1.33 -17.75 9.90
CA ASN A 195 0.12 -17.89 10.74
C ASN A 195 -1.03 -18.62 10.05
N ILE A 196 -1.03 -18.75 8.72
CA ILE A 196 -2.11 -19.39 7.97
C ILE A 196 -1.62 -20.71 7.39
N ARG A 197 -2.27 -21.79 7.78
CA ARG A 197 -2.10 -23.10 7.15
C ARG A 197 -3.19 -23.29 6.09
N PHE A 198 -2.81 -23.17 4.82
CA PHE A 198 -3.72 -23.49 3.73
C PHE A 198 -3.92 -25.00 3.60
N ARG A 199 -5.17 -25.41 3.35
CA ARG A 199 -5.49 -26.82 3.08
C ARG A 199 -4.94 -27.29 1.73
N ASN A 200 -4.89 -26.40 0.74
CA ASN A 200 -4.43 -26.69 -0.61
C ASN A 200 -2.96 -26.24 -0.78
N LYS A 201 -2.06 -27.15 -1.17
CA LYS A 201 -0.65 -26.83 -1.43
C LYS A 201 -0.47 -25.77 -2.51
N PHE A 202 -1.38 -25.70 -3.49
CA PHE A 202 -1.38 -24.66 -4.52
C PHE A 202 -1.53 -23.25 -3.93
N GLN A 203 -2.34 -23.10 -2.87
CA GLN A 203 -2.53 -21.82 -2.20
C GLN A 203 -1.24 -21.36 -1.50
N THR A 204 -0.58 -22.28 -0.79
CA THR A 204 0.72 -22.00 -0.18
C THR A 204 1.78 -21.68 -1.24
N ALA A 205 1.79 -22.41 -2.36
CA ALA A 205 2.69 -22.15 -3.47
C ALA A 205 2.48 -20.74 -4.07
N LEU A 206 1.23 -20.30 -4.25
CA LEU A 206 0.93 -18.94 -4.71
C LEU A 206 1.49 -17.86 -3.78
N VAL A 207 1.40 -18.04 -2.47
CA VAL A 207 1.96 -17.08 -1.49
C VAL A 207 3.49 -17.04 -1.60
N TRP A 208 4.15 -18.21 -1.72
CA TRP A 208 5.60 -18.28 -1.95
C TRP A 208 6.02 -17.63 -3.26
N VAL A 209 5.31 -17.88 -4.37
CA VAL A 209 5.57 -17.26 -5.66
C VAL A 209 5.48 -15.74 -5.55
N ASN A 210 4.43 -15.21 -4.92
CA ASN A 210 4.31 -13.77 -4.68
C ASN A 210 5.49 -13.22 -3.87
N LEU A 211 5.89 -13.91 -2.80
CA LEU A 211 6.99 -13.46 -1.94
C LEU A 211 8.33 -13.44 -2.68
N ILE A 212 8.65 -14.52 -3.41
CA ILE A 212 9.89 -14.64 -4.16
C ILE A 212 9.98 -13.58 -5.26
N LEU A 213 8.90 -13.41 -6.04
CA LEU A 213 8.85 -12.38 -7.08
C LEU A 213 8.90 -10.96 -6.49
N SER A 214 8.26 -10.74 -5.35
CA SER A 214 8.30 -9.45 -4.64
C SER A 214 9.72 -9.07 -4.23
N VAL A 215 10.45 -10.01 -3.61
CA VAL A 215 11.84 -9.79 -3.20
C VAL A 215 12.73 -9.58 -4.42
N ALA A 216 12.61 -10.42 -5.44
CA ALA A 216 13.38 -10.28 -6.68
C ALA A 216 13.16 -8.91 -7.33
N LEU A 217 11.90 -8.47 -7.45
CA LEU A 217 11.56 -7.18 -8.04
C LEU A 217 12.13 -6.00 -7.25
N ILE A 218 12.03 -5.99 -5.91
CA ILE A 218 12.61 -4.90 -5.10
C ILE A 218 14.13 -4.81 -5.29
N LEU A 219 14.82 -5.96 -5.30
CA LEU A 219 16.27 -6.00 -5.48
C LEU A 219 16.67 -5.47 -6.87
N MET A 220 15.96 -5.88 -7.92
CA MET A 220 16.22 -5.41 -9.29
C MET A 220 15.81 -3.95 -9.53
N ALA A 221 14.80 -3.45 -8.80
CA ALA A 221 14.33 -2.08 -8.95
C ALA A 221 15.27 -1.03 -8.36
N GLY A 222 16.22 -1.45 -7.52
CA GLY A 222 17.29 -0.60 -7.00
C GLY A 222 16.85 0.47 -6.00
N TYR A 223 15.55 0.58 -5.65
CA TYR A 223 15.06 1.59 -4.72
C TYR A 223 15.51 1.31 -3.27
N SER A 224 16.52 2.04 -2.78
CA SER A 224 17.05 1.87 -1.42
C SER A 224 15.97 2.07 -0.33
N LEU A 225 15.09 3.06 -0.52
CA LEU A 225 13.99 3.33 0.41
C LEU A 225 12.94 2.20 0.43
N ALA A 226 12.68 1.56 -0.71
CA ALA A 226 11.79 0.40 -0.78
C ALA A 226 12.35 -0.79 0.03
N LEU A 227 13.65 -1.06 -0.09
CA LEU A 227 14.32 -2.09 0.69
C LEU A 227 14.25 -1.78 2.20
N LEU A 228 14.56 -0.53 2.59
CA LEU A 228 14.50 -0.05 3.98
C LEU A 228 13.10 -0.27 4.59
N ILE A 229 12.04 0.22 3.92
CA ILE A 229 10.66 0.09 4.41
C ILE A 229 10.22 -1.38 4.46
N SER A 230 10.70 -2.22 3.55
CA SER A 230 10.42 -3.67 3.57
C SER A 230 11.05 -4.33 4.79
N VAL A 231 12.34 -4.06 5.06
CA VAL A 231 13.04 -4.59 6.23
C VAL A 231 12.38 -4.15 7.53
N ILE A 232 12.00 -2.87 7.64
CA ILE A 232 11.23 -2.36 8.78
C ILE A 232 9.90 -3.12 8.90
N GLY A 233 9.17 -3.34 7.79
CA GLY A 233 7.91 -4.08 7.82
C GLY A 233 8.08 -5.52 8.31
N ILE A 234 9.09 -6.24 7.80
CA ILE A 234 9.45 -7.61 8.22
C ILE A 234 9.82 -7.63 9.70
N PHE A 235 10.57 -6.64 10.15
CA PHE A 235 10.97 -6.51 11.54
C PHE A 235 9.73 -6.42 12.47
N PHE A 236 8.79 -5.52 12.17
CA PHE A 236 7.58 -5.38 12.96
C PHE A 236 6.71 -6.65 12.96
N ILE A 237 6.59 -7.33 11.81
CA ILE A 237 5.74 -8.53 11.72
C ILE A 237 6.31 -9.72 12.51
N LEU A 238 7.64 -9.81 12.60
CA LEU A 238 8.31 -10.90 13.30
C LEU A 238 8.41 -10.65 14.81
N LEU A 239 8.64 -9.41 15.24
CA LEU A 239 9.08 -9.10 16.61
C LEU A 239 8.05 -8.42 17.50
N TYR A 240 7.02 -7.79 16.94
CA TYR A 240 5.98 -7.10 17.72
C TYR A 240 5.31 -8.01 18.77
N LYS A 241 5.36 -9.34 18.58
CA LYS A 241 4.76 -10.30 19.49
C LYS A 241 5.63 -10.65 20.71
N GLN A 242 6.93 -10.32 20.75
CA GLN A 242 7.84 -11.05 21.66
C GLN A 242 8.34 -10.32 22.92
N ARG A 243 8.49 -8.99 23.01
CA ARG A 243 9.31 -8.42 24.13
C ARG A 243 9.01 -7.00 24.66
N GLY A 244 7.78 -6.50 24.56
CA GLY A 244 7.44 -5.17 25.06
C GLY A 244 8.12 -4.02 24.29
N LEU A 245 7.80 -2.76 24.63
CA LEU A 245 8.22 -1.57 23.88
C LEU A 245 9.75 -1.38 23.86
N ASP A 246 10.43 -1.67 24.97
CA ASP A 246 11.87 -1.42 25.11
C ASP A 246 12.74 -2.33 24.23
N SER A 247 12.42 -3.62 24.17
CA SER A 247 13.14 -4.55 23.30
C SER A 247 12.85 -4.27 21.83
N PHE A 248 11.63 -3.84 21.54
CA PHE A 248 11.23 -3.41 20.21
C PHE A 248 12.03 -2.17 19.76
N LEU A 249 12.14 -1.14 20.61
CA LEU A 249 12.92 0.08 20.31
C LEU A 249 14.40 -0.22 20.11
N LYS A 250 15.01 -1.07 20.93
CA LYS A 250 16.43 -1.45 20.81
C LYS A 250 16.74 -2.12 19.48
N ILE A 251 15.91 -3.07 19.05
CA ILE A 251 16.18 -3.79 17.80
C ILE A 251 15.78 -2.93 16.58
N LEU A 252 14.77 -2.06 16.69
CA LEU A 252 14.49 -1.04 15.66
C LEU A 252 15.70 -0.12 15.46
N LEU A 253 16.31 0.35 16.56
CA LEU A 253 17.53 1.16 16.52
C LEU A 253 18.69 0.39 15.88
N ALA A 254 18.84 -0.91 16.20
CA ALA A 254 19.87 -1.76 15.59
C ALA A 254 19.65 -1.97 14.08
N VAL A 255 18.41 -2.15 13.64
CA VAL A 255 18.04 -2.26 12.23
C VAL A 255 18.31 -0.95 11.49
N ILE A 256 17.92 0.19 12.06
CA ILE A 256 18.24 1.51 11.53
C ILE A 256 19.75 1.71 11.43
N ALA A 257 20.51 1.36 12.48
CA ALA A 257 21.96 1.45 12.47
C ALA A 257 22.60 0.56 11.39
N LEU A 258 22.14 -0.69 11.24
CA LEU A 258 22.63 -1.63 10.24
C LEU A 258 22.29 -1.18 8.81
N LEU A 259 21.16 -0.49 8.63
CA LEU A 259 20.77 0.12 7.35
C LEU A 259 21.56 1.40 7.05
N ILE A 260 21.87 2.21 8.05
CA ILE A 260 22.79 3.35 7.91
C ILE A 260 24.16 2.83 7.49
N VAL A 261 24.66 1.77 8.13
CA VAL A 261 25.90 1.09 7.73
C VAL A 261 25.78 0.58 6.29
N TYR A 262 24.69 -0.09 5.91
CA TYR A 262 24.50 -0.52 4.52
C TYR A 262 24.53 0.64 3.53
N ILE A 263 23.89 1.78 3.82
CA ILE A 263 23.87 2.95 2.94
C ILE A 263 25.29 3.56 2.82
N LEU A 264 25.97 3.76 3.95
CA LEU A 264 27.30 4.37 4.00
C LEU A 264 28.36 3.48 3.32
N PHE A 265 28.25 2.17 3.49
CA PHE A 265 29.21 1.20 2.98
C PHE A 265 28.71 0.48 1.72
N ARG A 266 27.60 0.92 1.10
CA ARG A 266 26.99 0.27 -0.07
C ARG A 266 28.02 0.05 -1.17
N ASN A 267 28.70 1.11 -1.59
CA ASN A 267 29.64 1.06 -2.70
C ASN A 267 30.85 0.19 -2.33
N ASN A 268 31.34 0.28 -1.09
CA ASN A 268 32.45 -0.56 -0.60
C ASN A 268 32.07 -2.05 -0.56
N PHE A 269 30.84 -2.36 -0.15
CA PHE A 269 30.32 -3.72 -0.11
C PHE A 269 30.10 -4.29 -1.52
N LEU A 270 29.54 -3.51 -2.44
CA LEU A 270 29.38 -3.91 -3.84
C LEU A 270 30.75 -4.12 -4.51
N ASN A 271 31.70 -3.22 -4.28
CA ASN A 271 33.07 -3.35 -4.78
C ASN A 271 33.77 -4.58 -4.17
N TRP A 272 33.55 -4.87 -2.89
CA TRP A 272 34.04 -6.08 -2.25
C TRP A 272 33.45 -7.36 -2.88
N ILE A 273 32.17 -7.36 -3.25
CA ILE A 273 31.54 -8.47 -4.00
C ILE A 273 32.18 -8.63 -5.39
N VAL A 274 32.49 -7.54 -6.08
CA VAL A 274 33.25 -7.60 -7.34
C VAL A 274 34.63 -8.21 -7.08
N ASP A 275 35.33 -7.76 -6.05
CA ASP A 275 36.68 -8.23 -5.73
C ASP A 275 36.75 -9.72 -5.42
N ILE A 276 35.79 -10.27 -4.66
CA ILE A 276 35.76 -11.71 -4.34
C ILE A 276 35.31 -12.58 -5.53
N THR A 277 34.73 -11.99 -6.57
CA THR A 277 34.26 -12.72 -7.76
C THR A 277 35.22 -12.59 -8.94
N LYS A 278 36.26 -11.74 -8.84
CA LYS A 278 37.35 -11.63 -9.81
C LYS A 278 38.00 -12.98 -10.10
N GLY A 279 38.18 -13.30 -11.38
CA GLY A 279 38.76 -14.56 -11.85
C GLY A 279 37.82 -15.77 -11.80
N SER A 280 36.58 -15.60 -11.32
CA SER A 280 35.58 -16.67 -11.34
C SER A 280 34.73 -16.63 -12.61
N MET A 281 34.07 -17.75 -12.94
CA MET A 281 33.06 -17.80 -14.00
C MET A 281 31.85 -16.86 -13.76
N TYR A 282 31.74 -16.30 -12.56
CA TYR A 282 30.65 -15.42 -12.14
C TYR A 282 31.03 -13.93 -12.20
N GLU A 283 32.31 -13.59 -12.42
CA GLU A 283 32.80 -12.20 -12.44
C GLU A 283 31.96 -11.31 -13.34
N ARG A 284 31.80 -11.69 -14.62
CA ARG A 284 31.03 -10.90 -15.60
C ARG A 284 29.58 -10.72 -15.18
N LYS A 285 28.92 -11.77 -14.68
CA LYS A 285 27.53 -11.69 -14.23
C LYS A 285 27.38 -10.76 -13.01
N VAL A 286 28.32 -10.81 -12.09
CA VAL A 286 28.31 -10.03 -10.86
C VAL A 286 28.62 -8.56 -11.15
N VAL A 287 29.59 -8.30 -12.02
CA VAL A 287 29.92 -6.96 -12.52
C VAL A 287 28.74 -6.36 -13.29
N ASP A 288 28.08 -7.11 -14.17
CA ASP A 288 26.91 -6.63 -14.91
C ASP A 288 25.73 -6.29 -13.97
N ILE A 289 25.47 -7.13 -12.98
CA ILE A 289 24.45 -6.87 -11.95
C ILE A 289 24.81 -5.59 -11.17
N ILE A 290 26.06 -5.43 -10.75
CA ILE A 290 26.49 -4.28 -9.95
C ILE A 290 26.52 -2.99 -10.77
N ASN A 291 27.00 -3.03 -12.01
CA ASN A 291 26.99 -1.90 -12.93
C ASN A 291 25.55 -1.45 -13.24
N SER A 292 24.61 -2.39 -13.42
CA SER A 292 23.19 -2.07 -13.57
C SER A 292 22.60 -1.34 -12.34
N MET A 293 23.16 -1.58 -11.15
CA MET A 293 22.82 -0.90 -9.90
C MET A 293 23.55 0.44 -9.69
N MET A 294 24.59 0.72 -10.48
CA MET A 294 25.49 1.88 -10.35
C MET A 294 25.38 2.92 -11.48
N GLU A 295 25.17 2.51 -12.74
CA GLU A 295 25.31 3.37 -13.94
C GLU A 295 24.33 4.54 -14.07
N ASN A 296 23.22 4.57 -13.31
CA ASN A 296 22.19 5.61 -13.45
C ASN A 296 22.00 6.46 -12.17
N GLN A 297 23.08 6.75 -11.45
CA GLN A 297 23.08 7.72 -10.35
C GLN A 297 23.00 9.16 -10.87
N SER A 298 21.80 9.70 -11.13
CA SER A 298 21.60 11.16 -11.12
C SER A 298 20.18 11.66 -10.85
N THR A 299 19.20 10.79 -10.56
CA THR A 299 17.86 11.23 -10.09
C THR A 299 17.53 10.61 -8.74
N GLY A 300 17.94 11.27 -7.66
CA GLY A 300 17.53 10.91 -6.29
C GLY A 300 18.66 10.76 -5.27
N THR A 301 19.72 11.57 -5.35
CA THR A 301 20.70 11.69 -4.26
C THR A 301 19.99 12.11 -2.97
N LEU A 302 20.54 11.73 -1.81
CA LEU A 302 20.01 12.10 -0.50
C LEU A 302 19.85 13.63 -0.40
N GLU A 303 20.83 14.36 -0.92
CA GLU A 303 20.85 15.82 -1.00
C GLU A 303 19.67 16.38 -1.80
N ALA A 304 19.40 15.87 -3.01
CA ALA A 304 18.25 16.30 -3.80
C ALA A 304 16.92 16.05 -3.07
N ARG A 305 16.82 14.97 -2.29
CA ARG A 305 15.62 14.70 -1.46
C ARG A 305 15.50 15.67 -0.29
N VAL A 306 16.60 15.99 0.39
CA VAL A 306 16.62 16.96 1.48
C VAL A 306 16.14 18.33 1.00
N VAL A 307 16.63 18.80 -0.16
CA VAL A 307 16.17 20.06 -0.76
C VAL A 307 14.68 20.03 -1.05
N ARG A 308 14.15 18.93 -1.59
CA ARG A 308 12.70 18.80 -1.85
C ARG A 308 11.88 18.77 -0.56
N TYR A 309 12.36 18.12 0.49
CA TYR A 309 11.68 18.14 1.79
C TYR A 309 11.70 19.53 2.41
N GLN A 310 12.84 20.21 2.35
CA GLN A 310 12.99 21.57 2.84
C GLN A 310 12.05 22.52 2.12
N LEU A 311 11.93 22.41 0.78
CA LEU A 311 10.97 23.20 0.01
C LEU A 311 9.54 23.03 0.53
N SER A 312 9.03 21.79 0.65
CA SER A 312 7.66 21.59 1.15
C SER A 312 7.48 22.05 2.60
N TRP A 313 8.53 21.97 3.42
CA TRP A 313 8.50 22.46 4.80
C TRP A 313 8.44 23.98 4.88
N GLU A 314 9.28 24.68 4.12
CA GLU A 314 9.31 26.14 4.03
C GLU A 314 7.98 26.66 3.49
N THR A 315 7.47 26.08 2.40
CA THR A 315 6.16 26.44 1.84
C THR A 315 5.03 26.23 2.84
N PHE A 316 5.08 25.18 3.68
CA PHE A 316 4.09 25.00 4.74
C PHE A 316 4.19 26.09 5.81
N ILE A 317 5.39 26.49 6.21
CA ILE A 317 5.59 27.59 7.18
C ILE A 317 5.09 28.92 6.63
N GLU A 318 5.29 29.18 5.33
CA GLU A 318 4.80 30.38 4.66
C GLU A 318 3.27 30.39 4.50
N HIS A 319 2.66 29.21 4.33
CA HIS A 319 1.22 29.06 4.09
C HIS A 319 0.54 28.05 5.03
N PRO A 320 0.59 28.24 6.36
CA PRO A 320 0.31 27.17 7.32
C PRO A 320 -1.16 26.78 7.39
N ILE A 321 -2.09 27.72 7.20
CA ILE A 321 -3.52 27.46 7.40
C ILE A 321 -4.16 26.86 6.13
N PHE A 322 -4.01 27.55 5.00
CA PHE A 322 -4.71 27.24 3.75
C PHE A 322 -3.82 26.59 2.68
N GLY A 323 -2.51 26.58 2.87
CA GLY A 323 -1.57 26.06 1.88
C GLY A 323 -1.38 26.98 0.68
N CYS A 324 -0.41 26.61 -0.15
CA CYS A 324 0.04 27.41 -1.28
C CYS A 324 -0.93 27.40 -2.47
N PHE A 325 -1.76 26.35 -2.62
CA PHE A 325 -2.64 26.21 -3.78
C PHE A 325 -3.72 27.30 -3.85
N ILE A 326 -4.26 27.70 -2.70
CA ILE A 326 -5.25 28.79 -2.63
C ILE A 326 -4.61 30.15 -3.00
N GLN A 327 -3.30 30.28 -2.79
CA GLN A 327 -2.55 31.50 -3.08
C GLN A 327 -1.99 31.56 -4.50
N GLY A 328 -2.26 30.54 -5.32
CA GLY A 328 -1.85 30.54 -6.72
C GLY A 328 -0.43 30.00 -6.98
N SER A 329 0.21 29.32 -6.01
CA SER A 329 1.54 28.71 -6.20
C SER A 329 1.53 27.19 -6.06
N ASN A 330 2.54 26.53 -6.64
CA ASN A 330 2.72 25.07 -6.63
C ASN A 330 4.14 24.70 -6.14
N ASP A 331 4.67 25.47 -5.19
CA ASP A 331 6.05 25.33 -4.73
C ASP A 331 6.18 24.20 -3.72
N VAL A 332 6.20 22.96 -4.22
CA VAL A 332 6.23 21.75 -3.41
C VAL A 332 7.27 20.76 -3.92
N GLY A 333 7.89 20.04 -2.99
CA GLY A 333 8.97 19.09 -3.23
C GLY A 333 8.55 17.83 -4.00
N GLY A 334 7.36 17.29 -3.75
CA GLY A 334 6.83 16.13 -4.49
C GLY A 334 7.51 14.80 -4.15
N HIS A 335 8.15 14.71 -2.98
CA HIS A 335 8.86 13.52 -2.52
C HIS A 335 8.48 13.11 -1.09
N SER A 336 7.60 13.84 -0.41
CA SER A 336 7.11 13.49 0.92
C SER A 336 5.63 13.79 0.93
N TYR A 337 4.80 12.79 0.63
CA TYR A 337 3.40 13.04 0.35
C TYR A 337 2.67 13.75 1.49
N PHE A 338 2.97 13.41 2.75
CA PHE A 338 2.37 14.10 3.89
C PHE A 338 2.80 15.56 3.94
N LEU A 339 4.10 15.83 3.84
CA LEU A 339 4.61 17.19 3.88
C LEU A 339 4.12 18.01 2.68
N ASP A 340 4.02 17.39 1.51
CA ASP A 340 3.45 17.99 0.31
C ASP A 340 1.96 18.32 0.52
N MET A 341 1.18 17.47 1.20
CA MET A 341 -0.23 17.80 1.51
C MET A 341 -0.35 18.96 2.49
N PHE A 342 0.54 19.07 3.48
CA PHE A 342 0.61 20.24 4.36
C PHE A 342 1.00 21.51 3.58
N ALA A 343 1.99 21.44 2.69
CA ALA A 343 2.37 22.58 1.85
C ALA A 343 1.25 23.04 0.91
N ARG A 344 0.61 22.08 0.20
CA ARG A 344 -0.44 22.38 -0.78
C ARG A 344 -1.70 22.95 -0.16
N PHE A 345 -2.14 22.36 0.96
CA PHE A 345 -3.47 22.57 1.49
C PHE A 345 -3.51 23.08 2.94
N GLY A 346 -2.34 23.34 3.54
CA GLY A 346 -2.20 23.82 4.91
C GLY A 346 -2.62 22.77 5.94
N LEU A 347 -2.79 23.21 7.18
CA LEU A 347 -3.21 22.38 8.31
C LEU A 347 -4.54 21.67 8.03
N PHE A 348 -5.51 22.35 7.42
CA PHE A 348 -6.83 21.76 7.16
C PHE A 348 -6.76 20.58 6.19
N GLY A 349 -6.07 20.74 5.06
CA GLY A 349 -5.94 19.65 4.10
C GLY A 349 -4.96 18.57 4.55
N GLY A 350 -3.81 18.96 5.12
CA GLY A 350 -2.80 18.03 5.60
C GLY A 350 -3.30 17.12 6.72
N LEU A 351 -3.97 17.67 7.75
CA LEU A 351 -4.54 16.88 8.84
C LEU A 351 -5.70 16.00 8.37
N SER A 352 -6.55 16.52 7.49
CA SER A 352 -7.66 15.73 6.92
C SER A 352 -7.12 14.55 6.12
N PHE A 353 -6.11 14.77 5.28
CA PHE A 353 -5.46 13.71 4.51
C PHE A 353 -4.81 12.66 5.42
N LEU A 354 -4.01 13.10 6.39
CA LEU A 354 -3.34 12.21 7.34
C LEU A 354 -4.36 11.37 8.10
N TYR A 355 -5.45 11.98 8.57
CA TYR A 355 -6.54 11.28 9.23
C TYR A 355 -7.19 10.23 8.31
N LEU A 356 -7.51 10.57 7.06
CA LEU A 356 -8.15 9.65 6.12
C LEU A 356 -7.27 8.44 5.81
N VAL A 357 -5.95 8.63 5.72
CA VAL A 357 -5.02 7.54 5.44
C VAL A 357 -4.82 6.63 6.66
N ILE A 358 -4.71 7.21 7.86
CA ILE A 358 -4.31 6.49 9.08
C ILE A 358 -5.50 5.92 9.86
N ALA A 359 -6.64 6.62 9.92
CA ALA A 359 -7.80 6.21 10.71
C ALA A 359 -8.33 4.80 10.39
N PRO A 360 -8.39 4.32 9.13
CA PRO A 360 -8.77 2.95 8.82
C PRO A 360 -7.83 1.94 9.46
N LEU A 361 -6.52 2.18 9.40
CA LEU A 361 -5.52 1.28 9.97
C LEU A 361 -5.57 1.28 11.50
N VAL A 362 -5.75 2.45 12.13
CA VAL A 362 -5.90 2.55 13.59
C VAL A 362 -7.17 1.84 14.05
N LYS A 363 -8.27 1.98 13.32
CA LYS A 363 -9.53 1.28 13.62
C LYS A 363 -9.37 -0.24 13.50
N MET A 364 -8.63 -0.71 12.49
CA MET A 364 -8.30 -2.13 12.34
C MET A 364 -7.37 -2.63 13.46
N PHE A 365 -6.34 -1.86 13.82
CA PHE A 365 -5.44 -2.16 14.92
C PHE A 365 -6.19 -2.29 16.26
N ARG A 366 -7.11 -1.36 16.55
CA ARG A 366 -7.96 -1.38 17.76
C ARG A 366 -8.92 -2.57 17.83
N SER A 367 -9.20 -3.24 16.70
CA SER A 367 -9.97 -4.50 16.72
C SER A 367 -9.21 -5.64 17.41
N ASN A 368 -7.89 -5.48 17.59
CA ASN A 368 -6.95 -6.33 18.31
C ASN A 368 -6.91 -7.81 17.88
N ARG A 369 -7.38 -8.13 16.67
CA ARG A 369 -7.30 -9.49 16.13
C ARG A 369 -5.90 -9.85 15.67
N ASN A 370 -5.23 -8.94 14.95
CA ASN A 370 -3.89 -9.12 14.38
C ASN A 370 -3.05 -7.84 14.53
N PRO A 371 -2.71 -7.43 15.75
CA PRO A 371 -2.12 -6.12 16.00
C PRO A 371 -0.74 -5.95 15.37
N SER A 372 0.04 -7.02 15.19
CA SER A 372 1.34 -6.96 14.48
C SER A 372 1.17 -6.53 13.02
N MET A 373 0.22 -7.11 12.29
CA MET A 373 -0.02 -6.79 10.87
C MET A 373 -0.49 -5.36 10.69
N TYR A 374 -1.44 -4.91 11.51
CA TYR A 374 -1.96 -3.54 11.42
C TYR A 374 -0.95 -2.51 11.88
N LEU A 375 -0.13 -2.80 12.90
CA LEU A 375 0.96 -1.90 13.30
C LEU A 375 2.02 -1.81 12.22
N THR A 376 2.41 -2.93 11.61
CA THR A 376 3.31 -2.93 10.45
C THR A 376 2.78 -2.02 9.35
N ALA A 377 1.49 -2.15 8.99
CA ALA A 377 0.86 -1.31 7.98
C ALA A 377 0.89 0.19 8.35
N ILE A 378 0.56 0.54 9.61
CA ILE A 378 0.64 1.93 10.10
C ILE A 378 2.06 2.48 9.94
N VAL A 379 3.05 1.74 10.40
CA VAL A 379 4.45 2.19 10.36
C VAL A 379 4.95 2.34 8.93
N GLN A 380 4.68 1.36 8.07
CA GLN A 380 5.07 1.44 6.67
C GLN A 380 4.43 2.64 5.97
N VAL A 381 3.15 2.94 6.25
CA VAL A 381 2.46 4.12 5.73
C VAL A 381 3.04 5.42 6.27
N LEU A 382 3.39 5.47 7.55
CA LEU A 382 4.02 6.65 8.13
C LEU A 382 5.39 6.91 7.51
N VAL A 383 6.26 5.90 7.50
CA VAL A 383 7.59 6.02 6.88
C VAL A 383 7.45 6.39 5.42
N LEU A 384 6.61 5.68 4.66
CA LEU A 384 6.39 5.96 3.25
C LEU A 384 5.83 7.36 3.01
N GLY A 385 4.81 7.78 3.74
CA GLY A 385 4.17 9.09 3.54
C GLY A 385 5.08 10.27 3.85
N PHE A 386 6.03 10.12 4.78
CA PHE A 386 7.04 11.15 5.08
C PHE A 386 8.27 11.11 4.17
N THR A 387 8.52 10.01 3.45
CA THR A 387 9.75 9.83 2.66
C THR A 387 9.50 9.64 1.17
N ASN A 388 8.23 9.48 0.76
CA ASN A 388 7.87 9.22 -0.63
C ASN A 388 6.40 9.54 -0.94
N ASN A 389 6.02 9.29 -2.20
CA ASN A 389 4.67 9.50 -2.71
C ASN A 389 3.74 8.28 -2.52
N PHE A 390 2.45 8.53 -2.34
CA PHE A 390 1.45 7.47 -2.42
C PHE A 390 1.04 7.14 -3.86
N SER A 391 0.58 5.91 -4.07
CA SER A 391 0.00 5.45 -5.33
C SER A 391 -1.25 4.62 -5.04
N ALA A 392 -2.23 4.67 -5.94
CA ALA A 392 -3.46 3.86 -5.83
C ALA A 392 -3.18 2.36 -5.72
N ALA A 393 -2.07 1.86 -6.30
CA ALA A 393 -1.62 0.47 -6.18
C ALA A 393 -1.45 0.00 -4.73
N MET A 394 -1.20 0.93 -3.80
CA MET A 394 -1.01 0.64 -2.37
C MET A 394 -2.34 0.39 -1.66
N ALA A 395 -3.43 1.03 -2.09
CA ALA A 395 -4.72 0.97 -1.41
C ALA A 395 -5.27 -0.46 -1.19
N PRO A 396 -5.32 -1.35 -2.21
CA PRO A 396 -5.79 -2.71 -2.00
C PRO A 396 -4.89 -3.51 -1.07
N ILE A 397 -3.57 -3.33 -1.16
CA ILE A 397 -2.60 -4.02 -0.30
C ILE A 397 -2.66 -3.52 1.14
N LEU A 398 -2.92 -2.22 1.33
CA LEU A 398 -2.90 -1.59 2.64
C LEU A 398 -4.20 -1.80 3.42
N TYR A 399 -5.35 -1.67 2.75
CA TYR A 399 -6.65 -1.66 3.44
C TYR A 399 -7.46 -2.94 3.27
N LEU A 400 -7.34 -3.64 2.13
CA LEU A 400 -8.18 -4.79 1.82
C LEU A 400 -7.47 -6.11 2.12
N LEU A 401 -6.17 -6.21 1.82
CA LEU A 401 -5.39 -7.44 2.05
C LEU A 401 -5.32 -7.84 3.52
N PRO A 402 -5.01 -6.96 4.48
CA PRO A 402 -5.02 -7.30 5.90
C PRO A 402 -6.40 -7.79 6.38
N LEU A 403 -7.47 -7.14 5.93
CA LEU A 403 -8.84 -7.56 6.24
C LEU A 403 -9.15 -8.95 5.67
N ALA A 404 -8.70 -9.25 4.46
CA ALA A 404 -8.90 -10.57 3.85
C ALA A 404 -8.08 -11.67 4.55
N VAL A 405 -6.87 -11.34 5.01
CA VAL A 405 -6.00 -12.25 5.78
C VAL A 405 -6.63 -12.58 7.15
N GLU A 406 -7.15 -11.57 7.85
CA GLU A 406 -7.82 -11.77 9.15
C GLU A 406 -8.99 -12.75 9.06
N GLN A 407 -9.75 -12.72 7.95
CA GLN A 407 -10.84 -13.67 7.70
C GLN A 407 -10.35 -15.10 7.60
N TYR A 408 -9.21 -15.30 6.94
CA TYR A 408 -8.59 -16.61 6.83
C TYR A 408 -8.20 -17.15 8.22
N CYS A 409 -7.61 -16.31 9.08
CA CYS A 409 -7.28 -16.70 10.45
C CYS A 409 -8.54 -17.04 11.28
N GLY A 410 -9.60 -16.23 11.19
CA GLY A 410 -10.82 -16.41 11.98
C GLY A 410 -11.62 -17.69 11.67
N LEU A 411 -11.51 -18.22 10.45
CA LEU A 411 -12.22 -19.45 10.06
C LEU A 411 -11.49 -20.73 10.51
N PHE A 412 -10.16 -20.72 10.54
CA PHE A 412 -9.36 -21.88 10.98
C PHE A 412 -9.09 -21.88 12.49
N GLY A 413 -9.25 -20.74 13.18
CA GLY A 413 -9.18 -20.66 14.65
C GLY A 413 -10.29 -21.46 15.37
N ASN A 414 -11.39 -21.78 14.70
CA ASN A 414 -12.47 -22.61 15.25
C ASN A 414 -12.28 -24.12 14.97
N GLU A 415 -11.46 -24.51 13.99
CA GLU A 415 -11.20 -25.92 13.66
C GLU A 415 -9.83 -26.41 14.14
N THR A 416 -8.91 -25.50 14.43
CA THR A 416 -7.63 -25.81 15.06
C THR A 416 -7.40 -24.77 16.15
N GLY A 417 -7.43 -25.18 17.41
CA GLY A 417 -7.31 -24.32 18.60
C GLY A 417 -5.94 -23.62 18.76
N GLY A 418 -5.43 -22.96 17.73
CA GLY A 418 -4.13 -22.31 17.69
C GLY A 418 -4.18 -20.77 17.66
N CYS A 419 -5.35 -20.16 17.72
CA CYS A 419 -5.48 -18.69 17.71
C CYS A 419 -6.33 -18.10 18.85
N GLN A 420 -6.68 -18.89 19.87
CA GLN A 420 -7.27 -18.37 21.09
C GLN A 420 -6.60 -18.99 22.32
N ASN A 421 -6.32 -18.13 23.30
CA ASN A 421 -5.82 -18.39 24.66
C ASN A 421 -4.31 -18.32 24.87
N GLU A 422 -3.79 -17.08 24.89
CA GLU A 422 -2.97 -16.69 26.04
C GLU A 422 -3.72 -15.55 26.73
N LYS A 423 -4.26 -15.85 27.92
CA LYS A 423 -4.87 -14.85 28.81
C LYS A 423 -3.80 -13.82 29.21
N PRO A 424 -4.16 -12.54 29.42
CA PRO A 424 -3.24 -11.61 30.04
C PRO A 424 -3.04 -12.02 31.51
N VAL A 425 -1.79 -12.22 31.90
CA VAL A 425 -1.31 -12.06 33.29
C VAL A 425 -0.58 -10.74 33.36
#